data_AF-A0A6L5FKE2-F1
#
_entry.id   AF-A0A6L5FKE2-F1
#
_cell.length_a   1.000
_cell.length_b   1.000
_cell.length_c   1.000
_cell.angle_alpha   90.00
_cell.angle_beta   90.00
_cell.angle_gamma   90.00
#
_symmetry.space_group_name_H-M   'P 1'
#
loop_
_entity.id
_entity.type
_entity.pdbx_description
1 polymer ?
#
loop_
_entity_poly.entity_id
_entity_poly.type
_entity_poly.pdbx_seq_one_letter_code
_entity_poly.pdbx_strand_id
1 'polypeptide(L)'
;MGGDRLSLAGATILNGYLVTAVTMCDVHRSTLTHVTPEVIPPALAIAERDGLSGRDLMVAIAAGCEVTTRIGLTRFAGERR
;
A
#
# COMPACT_ATOMS: atom_id res chain seq x y z
N MET A 1 -24.34 -8.98 7.70
CA MET A 1 -23.24 -9.96 7.81
C MET A 1 -21.94 -9.18 7.68
N GLY A 2 -21.07 -9.20 8.70
CA GLY A 2 -19.82 -8.43 8.71
C GLY A 2 -19.56 -7.78 10.06
N GLY A 3 -19.26 -8.60 11.08
CA GLY A 3 -18.90 -8.14 12.42
C GLY A 3 -17.58 -8.71 12.94
N ASP A 4 -17.06 -9.75 12.31
CA ASP A 4 -15.84 -10.42 12.77
C ASP A 4 -14.60 -9.85 12.08
N ARG A 5 -13.56 -9.59 12.88
CA ARG A 5 -12.25 -9.17 12.36
C ARG A 5 -11.66 -10.32 11.53
N LEU A 6 -11.24 -10.01 10.30
CA LEU A 6 -10.46 -10.94 9.49
C LEU A 6 -9.06 -11.15 10.09
N SER A 7 -8.39 -12.22 9.66
CA SER A 7 -6.95 -12.35 9.88
C SER A 7 -6.21 -11.15 9.28
N LEU A 8 -4.99 -10.86 9.77
CA LEU A 8 -4.19 -9.74 9.27
C LEU A 8 -4.01 -9.78 7.74
N ALA A 9 -3.72 -10.96 7.20
CA ALA A 9 -3.60 -11.18 5.76
C ALA A 9 -4.93 -10.99 5.03
N GLY A 10 -6.04 -11.52 5.59
CA GLY A 10 -7.37 -11.37 5.01
C GLY A 10 -7.83 -9.91 4.96
N ALA A 11 -7.63 -9.16 6.05
CA ALA A 11 -7.93 -7.73 6.12
C ALA A 11 -7.09 -6.93 5.10
N THR A 12 -5.80 -7.22 5.01
CA THR A 12 -4.88 -6.55 4.07
C THR A 12 -5.33 -6.77 2.63
N ILE A 13 -5.58 -8.02 2.22
CA ILE A 13 -5.97 -8.37 0.84
C ILE A 13 -7.33 -7.76 0.51
N LEU A 14 -8.32 -7.90 1.40
CA LEU A 14 -9.67 -7.37 1.16
C LEU A 14 -9.64 -5.85 1.02
N ASN A 15 -8.98 -5.14 1.94
CA ASN A 15 -8.91 -3.69 1.90
C ASN A 15 -8.13 -3.19 0.68
N GLY A 16 -7.01 -3.83 0.32
CA GLY A 16 -6.27 -3.51 -0.90
C GLY A 16 -7.11 -3.72 -2.16
N TYR A 17 -7.80 -4.86 -2.26
CA TYR A 17 -8.72 -5.12 -3.35
C TYR A 17 -9.81 -4.06 -3.45
N LEU A 18 -10.47 -3.70 -2.35
CA LEU A 18 -11.55 -2.71 -2.35
C LEU A 18 -11.06 -1.34 -2.82
N VAL A 19 -9.93 -0.87 -2.31
CA VAL A 19 -9.31 0.41 -2.71
C VAL A 19 -9.09 0.46 -4.22
N THR A 20 -8.55 -0.62 -4.80
CA THR A 20 -8.33 -0.74 -6.24
C THR A 20 -9.64 -0.89 -7.01
N ALA A 21 -10.58 -1.71 -6.52
CA ALA A 21 -11.85 -2.02 -7.19
C ALA A 21 -12.73 -0.77 -7.36
N VAL A 22 -12.71 0.14 -6.39
CA VAL A 22 -13.42 1.43 -6.50
C VAL A 22 -12.58 2.53 -7.12
N THR A 23 -11.38 2.22 -7.61
CA THR A 23 -10.44 3.17 -8.22
C THR A 23 -10.06 4.35 -7.32
N MET A 24 -10.15 4.17 -6.00
CA MET A 24 -9.84 5.19 -4.99
C MET A 24 -8.37 5.10 -4.59
N CYS A 25 -7.49 5.12 -5.58
CA CYS A 25 -6.04 5.00 -5.40
C CYS A 25 -5.27 5.95 -6.31
N ASP A 26 -3.97 6.04 -6.05
CA ASP A 26 -3.02 6.81 -6.84
C ASP A 26 -2.58 6.10 -8.12
N VAL A 27 -1.92 6.83 -9.02
CA VAL A 27 -1.10 6.25 -10.08
C VAL A 27 0.25 6.96 -10.05
N HIS A 28 1.33 6.20 -9.84
CA HIS A 28 2.68 6.71 -9.99
C HIS A 28 3.08 6.73 -11.47
N ARG A 29 2.95 7.90 -12.10
CA ARG A 29 3.08 8.07 -13.56
C ARG A 29 4.40 7.58 -14.14
N SER A 30 5.51 7.74 -13.43
CA SER A 30 6.83 7.35 -13.93
C SER A 30 7.02 5.84 -14.06
N THR A 31 6.21 5.05 -13.34
CA THR A 31 6.25 3.59 -13.37
C THR A 31 4.95 2.99 -13.93
N LEU A 32 3.92 3.81 -14.13
CA LEU A 32 2.57 3.39 -14.51
C LEU A 32 1.96 2.36 -13.54
N THR A 33 2.27 2.46 -12.25
CA THR A 33 1.78 1.54 -11.21
C THR A 33 0.91 2.26 -10.18
N HIS A 34 0.00 1.52 -9.56
CA HIS A 34 -0.63 1.91 -8.29
C HIS A 34 0.35 1.61 -7.14
N VAL A 35 0.34 2.42 -6.07
CA VAL A 35 1.24 2.25 -4.91
C VAL A 35 0.46 2.22 -3.59
N THR A 36 -0.58 3.05 -3.50
CA THR A 36 -1.40 3.17 -2.29
C THR A 36 -2.15 1.88 -1.90
N PRO A 37 -2.73 1.07 -2.82
CA PRO A 37 -3.39 -0.18 -2.44
C PRO A 37 -2.45 -1.23 -1.85
N GLU A 38 -1.17 -1.19 -2.20
CA GLU A 38 -0.16 -2.16 -1.77
C GLU A 38 0.53 -1.74 -0.46
N VAL A 39 0.54 -0.43 -0.16
CA VAL A 39 1.24 0.12 1.01
C VAL A 39 0.30 0.42 2.17
N ILE A 40 -0.85 1.06 1.92
CA ILE A 40 -1.71 1.59 3.00
C ILE A 40 -2.40 0.47 3.79
N PRO A 41 -3.09 -0.50 3.16
CA PRO A 41 -3.77 -1.56 3.90
C PRO A 41 -2.88 -2.39 4.85
N PRO A 42 -1.69 -2.88 4.43
CA PRO A 42 -0.84 -3.63 5.35
C PRO A 42 -0.26 -2.74 6.46
N ALA A 43 0.12 -1.49 6.16
CA ALA A 43 0.64 -0.58 7.17
C ALA A 43 -0.41 -0.25 8.23
N LEU A 44 -1.65 0.03 7.82
CA LEU A 44 -2.76 0.27 8.74
C LEU A 44 -3.10 -0.97 9.56
N ALA A 45 -3.16 -2.15 8.93
CA ALA A 45 -3.47 -3.39 9.63
C ALA A 45 -2.43 -3.73 10.72
N ILE A 46 -1.13 -3.48 10.45
CA ILE A 46 -0.06 -3.67 11.44
C ILE A 46 -0.15 -2.62 12.55
N ALA A 47 -0.35 -1.35 12.19
CA ALA A 47 -0.47 -0.27 13.18
C ALA A 47 -1.65 -0.50 14.15
N GLU A 48 -2.80 -0.94 13.64
CA GLU A 48 -3.96 -1.30 14.47
C GLU A 48 -3.68 -2.51 15.38
N ARG A 49 -3.07 -3.58 14.83
CA ARG A 49 -2.74 -4.79 15.59
C ARG A 49 -1.82 -4.49 16.76
N ASP A 50 -0.81 -3.65 16.53
CA ASP A 50 0.27 -3.38 17.47
C ASP A 50 0.03 -2.11 18.31
N GLY A 51 -1.07 -1.40 18.09
CA GLY A 51 -1.40 -0.17 18.82
C GLY A 51 -0.41 0.98 18.58
N LEU A 52 0.12 1.09 17.35
CA LEU A 52 1.15 2.08 17.01
C LEU A 52 0.58 3.49 16.84
N SER A 53 1.45 4.49 16.99
CA SER A 53 1.04 5.88 16.82
C SER A 53 0.77 6.20 15.36
N GLY A 54 -0.06 7.23 15.12
CA GLY A 54 -0.25 7.76 13.76
C GLY A 54 1.05 8.24 13.12
N ARG A 55 2.05 8.65 13.91
CA ARG A 55 3.38 9.00 13.41
C ARG A 55 4.09 7.78 12.82
N ASP A 56 4.06 6.65 13.51
CA ASP A 56 4.69 5.41 13.04
C ASP A 56 4.00 4.89 11.78
N LEU A 57 2.67 4.98 11.72
CA LEU A 57 1.90 4.67 10.51
C LEU A 57 2.34 5.54 9.32
N MET A 58 2.43 6.86 9.51
CA MET A 58 2.84 7.77 8.43
C MET A 58 4.29 7.53 7.99
N VAL A 59 5.19 7.17 8.91
CA VAL A 59 6.57 6.79 8.58
C VAL A 59 6.59 5.50 7.75
N ALA A 60 5.83 4.48 8.15
CA ALA A 60 5.74 3.22 7.40
C ALA A 60 5.17 3.43 5.99
N ILE A 61 4.12 4.25 5.85
CA ILE A 61 3.55 4.60 4.54
C ILE A 61 4.57 5.33 3.67
N ALA A 62 5.24 6.36 4.20
CA ALA A 62 6.25 7.11 3.45
C ALA A 62 7.38 6.21 2.97
N ALA A 63 7.89 5.33 3.84
CA ALA A 63 8.94 4.37 3.49
C ALA A 63 8.46 3.36 2.43
N GLY A 64 7.24 2.82 2.58
CA GLY A 64 6.66 1.86 1.63
C GLY A 64 6.45 2.45 0.23
N CYS A 65 5.97 3.69 0.15
CA CYS A 65 5.81 4.40 -1.11
C CYS A 65 7.16 4.69 -1.78
N GLU A 66 8.15 5.17 -1.03
CA GLU A 66 9.49 5.45 -1.54
C GLU A 66 10.16 4.18 -2.08
N VAL A 67 10.09 3.07 -1.33
CA VAL A 67 10.68 1.79 -1.75
C VAL A 67 10.00 1.27 -3.01
N THR A 68 8.67 1.24 -3.04
CA THR A 68 7.90 0.74 -4.18
C THR A 68 8.18 1.53 -5.46
N THR A 69 8.19 2.86 -5.37
CA THR A 69 8.47 3.73 -6.51
C THR A 69 9.92 3.60 -6.98
N ARG A 70 10.90 3.56 -6.07
CA ARG A 70 12.32 3.32 -6.42
C ARG A 70 12.50 2.00 -7.16
N ILE A 71 11.88 0.92 -6.69
CA ILE A 71 11.92 -0.38 -7.36
C ILE A 71 11.30 -0.27 -8.76
N GLY A 72 10.11 0.33 -8.89
CA GLY A 72 9.45 0.49 -10.19
C GLY A 72 10.30 1.28 -11.20
N LEU A 73 11.04 2.30 -10.74
CA LEU A 73 11.93 3.09 -11.60
C LEU A 73 13.11 2.28 -12.15
N THR A 74 13.53 1.20 -11.47
CA THR A 74 14.60 0.33 -11.99
C THR A 74 14.19 -0.40 -13.26
N ARG A 75 12.90 -0.74 -13.43
CA ARG A 75 12.41 -1.39 -14.65
C ARG A 75 12.52 -0.50 -15.90
N PHE A 76 12.24 0.80 -15.77
CA PHE A 76 12.30 1.75 -16.88
C PHE A 76 13.67 2.41 -17.08
N ALA A 77 14.63 2.15 -16.19
CA ALA A 77 16.01 2.61 -16.38
C ALA A 77 16.69 1.89 -17.57
N GLY A 78 16.20 0.71 -17.98
CA GLY A 78 16.72 -0.05 -19.13
C GLY A 78 16.11 0.33 -20.49
N GLU A 79 14.89 0.89 -20.52
CA GLU A 79 14.15 1.17 -21.77
C GLU A 79 14.37 2.59 -22.34
N ARG A 80 15.08 3.47 -21.64
CA ARG A 80 15.40 4.83 -22.12
C ARG A 80 16.70 4.91 -22.93
N ARG A 81 16.95 3.92 -23.81
CA ARG A 81 18.06 3.96 -24.77
C ARG A 81 17.62 3.60 -26.16
#